data_AF-A0A519SKG8-F1
#
_entry.id   AF-A0A519SKG8-F1
#
_cell.length_a   1.000
_cell.length_b   1.000
_cell.length_c   1.000
_cell.angle_alpha   90.00
_cell.angle_beta   90.00
_cell.angle_gamma   90.00
#
_symmetry.space_group_name_H-M   'P 1'
#
loop_
_entity.id
_entity.type
_entity.pdbx_description
1 polymer ?
#
loop_
_entity_poly.entity_id
_entity_poly.type
_entity_poly.pdbx_seq_one_letter_code
_entity_poly.pdbx_strand_id
1 'polypeptide(L)'
;MWWLFGSGVLALLLYVGAVNANFLNLFGRMPNLRTLENPKSELASEIYSADGVLLGKYFRENRTPVDYNNLPQNLIDALVAT
;
A
#
# COMPACT_ATOMS: atom_id res chain seq x y z
N MET A 1 -7.11 29.47 -34.31
CA MET A 1 -6.95 29.61 -32.84
C MET A 1 -7.94 28.74 -32.05
N TRP A 2 -9.26 28.86 -32.25
CA TRP A 2 -10.27 28.07 -31.50
C TRP A 2 -10.17 26.55 -31.64
N TRP A 3 -9.77 26.06 -32.82
CA TRP A 3 -9.58 24.63 -33.09
C TRP A 3 -8.42 24.03 -32.28
N LEU A 4 -7.33 24.79 -32.10
CA LEU A 4 -6.21 24.39 -31.24
C LEU A 4 -6.64 24.34 -29.78
N PHE A 5 -7.38 25.36 -29.33
CA PHE A 5 -7.95 25.40 -27.98
C PHE A 5 -8.89 24.22 -27.72
N GLY A 6 -9.84 23.95 -28.63
CA GLY A 6 -10.74 22.80 -28.55
C GLY A 6 -10.00 21.46 -28.55
N SER A 7 -8.95 21.31 -29.37
CA SER A 7 -8.12 20.10 -29.36
C SER A 7 -7.39 19.89 -28.03
N GLY A 8 -6.93 20.97 -27.39
CA GLY A 8 -6.26 20.91 -26.09
C GLY A 8 -7.21 20.48 -24.97
N VAL A 9 -8.43 21.02 -24.95
CA VAL A 9 -9.48 20.60 -24.00
C VAL A 9 -9.85 19.13 -24.20
N LEU A 10 -10.01 18.70 -25.45
CA LEU A 10 -10.30 17.31 -25.76
C LEU A 10 -9.16 16.38 -25.33
N ALA A 11 -7.91 16.75 -25.59
CA ALA A 11 -6.74 15.99 -25.16
C ALA A 11 -6.65 15.86 -23.63
N LEU A 12 -6.99 16.92 -22.89
CA LEU A 12 -7.05 16.89 -21.43
C LEU A 12 -8.09 15.89 -20.93
N LEU A 13 -9.30 15.92 -21.50
CA LEU A 13 -10.38 15.01 -21.13
C LEU A 13 -10.02 13.55 -21.43
N LEU A 14 -9.44 13.30 -22.61
CA LEU A 14 -8.95 11.97 -22.99
C LEU A 14 -7.83 11.49 -22.07
N TYR A 15 -6.92 12.37 -21.67
CA TYR A 15 -5.84 12.05 -20.73
C TYR A 15 -6.39 11.63 -19.36
N VAL A 16 -7.32 12.41 -18.80
CA VAL A 16 -7.95 12.09 -17.51
C VAL A 16 -8.70 10.75 -17.58
N GLY A 17 -9.41 10.50 -18.69
CA GLY A 17 -10.07 9.21 -18.94
C GLY A 17 -9.09 8.05 -19.06
N ALA A 18 -7.98 8.24 -19.77
CA ALA A 18 -6.94 7.24 -19.96
C ALA A 18 -6.26 6.85 -18.64
N VAL A 19 -5.97 7.81 -17.76
CA VAL A 19 -5.43 7.57 -16.42
C VAL A 19 -6.42 6.78 -15.55
N ASN A 20 -7.69 7.20 -15.52
CA ASN A 20 -8.73 6.52 -14.73
C ASN A 20 -8.96 5.08 -15.17
N ALA A 21 -9.03 4.85 -16.48
CA ALA A 21 -9.24 3.51 -17.04
C ALA A 21 -7.96 2.66 -17.07
N ASN A 22 -6.81 3.20 -16.66
CA ASN A 22 -5.49 2.60 -16.83
C ASN A 22 -5.31 2.07 -18.27
N PHE A 23 -5.55 2.95 -19.24
CA PHE A 23 -5.54 2.61 -20.67
C PHE A 23 -4.21 1.95 -21.06
N LEU A 24 -4.28 0.78 -21.71
CA LEU A 24 -3.13 -0.06 -22.08
C LEU A 24 -2.23 -0.47 -20.89
N ASN A 25 -2.75 -0.42 -19.66
CA ASN A 25 -2.01 -0.70 -18.44
C ASN A 25 -0.78 0.22 -18.22
N LEU A 26 -0.80 1.43 -18.77
CA LEU A 26 0.33 2.38 -18.73
C LEU A 26 0.43 3.17 -17.42
N PHE A 27 -0.65 3.24 -16.64
CA PHE A 27 -0.76 4.11 -15.46
C PHE A 27 -0.73 3.34 -14.13
N GLY A 28 -0.75 2.01 -14.19
CA GLY A 28 -0.76 1.14 -13.01
C GLY A 28 -2.12 1.09 -12.32
N ARG A 29 -2.19 0.34 -11.21
CA ARG A 29 -3.43 0.14 -10.47
C ARG A 29 -3.60 1.27 -9.45
N MET A 30 -4.64 2.07 -9.62
CA MET A 30 -5.03 3.04 -8.59
C MET A 30 -5.44 2.27 -7.32
N PRO A 31 -4.77 2.48 -6.16
CA PRO A 31 -5.14 1.80 -4.93
C PRO A 31 -6.54 2.23 -4.50
N ASN A 32 -7.33 1.28 -4.03
CA ASN A 32 -8.67 1.56 -3.50
C ASN A 32 -8.54 2.34 -2.17
N LEU A 33 -9.46 3.25 -1.88
CA LEU A 33 -9.51 4.01 -0.62
C LEU A 33 -9.42 3.09 0.61
N ARG A 34 -10.04 1.90 0.54
CA ARG A 34 -9.97 0.90 1.62
C ARG A 34 -8.55 0.42 1.91
N THR A 35 -7.71 0.32 0.88
CA THR A 35 -6.30 -0.03 1.04
C THR A 35 -5.49 1.13 1.62
N LEU A 36 -5.94 2.38 1.40
CA LEU A 36 -5.33 3.56 2.01
C LEU A 36 -5.76 3.73 3.48
N GLU A 37 -7.00 3.37 3.83
CA GLU A 37 -7.51 3.43 5.21
C GLU A 37 -6.88 2.35 6.10
N ASN A 38 -6.55 1.19 5.53
CA ASN A 38 -5.86 0.12 6.26
C ASN A 38 -4.77 -0.52 5.39
N PRO A 39 -3.61 0.15 5.24
CA PRO A 39 -2.50 -0.39 4.47
C PRO A 39 -1.99 -1.65 5.16
N LYS A 40 -1.99 -2.76 4.42
CA LYS A 40 -1.38 -4.01 4.90
C LYS A 40 0.12 -3.80 4.99
N SER A 41 0.70 -4.06 6.16
CA SER A 41 2.14 -4.05 6.33
C SER A 41 2.76 -5.23 5.58
N GLU A 42 3.89 -5.00 4.90
CA GLU A 42 4.65 -6.05 4.25
C GLU A 42 5.20 -7.02 5.32
N LEU A 43 4.87 -8.30 5.21
CA LEU A 43 5.34 -9.33 6.14
C LEU A 43 6.75 -9.78 5.79
N ALA A 44 7.59 -9.94 6.81
CA ALA A 44 8.92 -10.51 6.66
C ALA A 44 8.82 -11.98 6.18
N SER A 45 9.66 -12.37 5.23
CA SER A 45 9.85 -13.78 4.88
C SER A 45 10.81 -14.42 5.88
N GLU A 46 10.41 -15.51 6.51
CA GLU A 46 11.18 -16.17 7.57
C GLU A 46 11.75 -17.50 7.05
N ILE A 47 13.05 -17.72 7.25
CA ILE A 47 13.78 -18.91 6.80
C ILE A 47 13.95 -19.83 8.00
N TYR A 48 13.41 -21.03 7.91
CA TYR A 48 13.52 -22.05 8.95
C TYR A 48 14.39 -23.21 8.49
N SER A 49 15.17 -23.76 9.42
CA SER A 49 15.87 -25.04 9.25
C SER A 49 14.88 -26.22 9.34
N ALA A 50 15.29 -27.41 8.89
CA ALA A 50 14.45 -28.61 8.89
C ALA A 50 14.03 -29.08 10.30
N ASP A 51 14.78 -28.67 11.32
CA ASP A 51 14.50 -28.85 12.75
C ASP A 51 13.61 -27.73 13.34
N GLY A 52 13.14 -26.79 12.53
CA GLY A 52 12.22 -25.72 12.94
C GLY A 52 12.88 -24.48 13.54
N VAL A 53 14.22 -24.41 13.55
CA VAL A 53 14.95 -23.23 14.06
C VAL A 53 14.92 -22.09 13.04
N LEU A 54 14.58 -20.87 13.49
CA LEU A 54 14.62 -19.66 12.65
C LEU A 54 16.08 -19.28 12.34
N LEU A 55 16.46 -19.38 11.07
CA LEU A 55 17.81 -19.07 10.58
C LEU A 55 17.97 -17.59 10.18
N GLY A 56 16.89 -16.95 9.74
CA GLY A 56 16.95 -15.55 9.33
C GLY A 56 15.64 -15.02 8.79
N LYS A 57 15.57 -13.71 8.61
CA LYS A 57 14.41 -13.01 8.04
C LYS A 57 14.84 -12.13 6.88
N TYR A 58 14.07 -12.13 5.80
CA TYR A 58 14.21 -11.19 4.69
C TYR A 58 13.03 -10.22 4.74
N PHE A 59 13.32 -8.93 4.94
CA PHE A 59 12.31 -7.90 5.11
C PHE A 59 12.75 -6.57 4.54
N ARG A 60 11.78 -5.78 4.08
CA ARG A 60 11.98 -4.34 3.81
C ARG A 60 11.91 -3.53 5.12
N GLU A 61 11.06 -3.97 6.04
CA GLU A 61 10.87 -3.38 7.36
C GLU A 61 10.80 -4.49 8.40
N ASN A 62 11.57 -4.37 9.49
CA ASN A 62 11.63 -5.40 10.51
C ASN A 62 10.40 -5.32 11.43
N ARG A 63 9.28 -5.88 10.98
CA ARG A 63 8.02 -5.89 11.72
C ARG A 63 7.50 -7.32 11.87
N THR A 64 6.93 -7.61 13.03
CA THR A 64 6.20 -8.86 13.29
C THR A 64 4.73 -8.49 13.50
N PRO A 65 3.79 -9.07 12.75
CA PRO A 65 2.38 -8.76 12.90
C PRO A 65 1.89 -9.21 14.29
N VAL A 66 1.08 -8.37 14.93
CA VAL A 66 0.43 -8.67 16.20
C VAL A 66 -0.99 -8.13 16.17
N ASP A 67 -1.96 -8.95 16.56
CA ASP A 67 -3.35 -8.51 16.70
C ASP A 67 -3.52 -7.65 17.95
N TYR A 68 -4.43 -6.68 17.90
CA TYR A 68 -4.70 -5.77 19.02
C TYR A 68 -5.02 -6.51 20.33
N ASN A 69 -5.76 -7.61 20.25
CA ASN A 69 -6.16 -8.41 21.41
C ASN A 69 -4.97 -9.13 22.09
N ASN A 70 -3.84 -9.25 21.39
CA ASN A 70 -2.61 -9.86 21.92
C ASN A 70 -1.68 -8.81 22.56
N LEU A 71 -2.03 -7.52 22.50
CA LEU A 71 -1.24 -6.45 23.10
C LEU A 71 -1.49 -6.41 24.61
N PRO A 72 -0.43 -6.30 25.42
CA PRO A 72 -0.59 -6.20 26.86
C PRO A 72 -1.14 -4.81 27.23
N GLN A 73 -2.11 -4.76 28.15
CA GLN A 73 -2.87 -3.53 28.46
C GLN A 73 -1.95 -2.35 28.86
N ASN A 74 -0.88 -2.63 29.61
CA ASN A 74 0.09 -1.62 30.02
C ASN A 74 0.80 -0.94 28.85
N LEU A 75 1.00 -1.63 27.72
CA LEU A 75 1.57 -1.05 26.50
C LEU A 75 0.59 -0.06 25.86
N ILE A 76 -0.70 -0.42 25.82
CA ILE A 76 -1.76 0.43 25.27
C ILE A 76 -1.88 1.70 26.13
N ASP A 77 -1.97 1.53 27.45
CA ASP A 77 -2.11 2.65 28.39
C ASP A 77 -0.92 3.61 28.31
N ALA A 78 0.30 3.08 28.19
CA ALA A 78 1.52 3.88 28.03
C ALA A 78 1.51 4.69 26.73
N LEU A 79 1.05 4.08 25.63
CA LEU A 79 0.96 4.76 24.33
C LEU A 79 -0.08 5.89 24.36
N VAL A 80 -1.21 5.69 25.03
CA VAL A 80 -2.28 6.70 25.17
C VAL A 80 -1.84 7.87 26.07
N ALA A 81 -0.97 7.62 27.04
CA ALA A 81 -0.49 8.64 27.97
C ALA A 81 0.57 9.61 27.37
N THR A 82 0.98 9.41 26.12
CA THR A 82 2.00 10.23 25.42
C THR A 82 1.35 11.29 24.54
#